data_AF-A0A3P1XV10-F1
#
_entry.id   AF-A0A3P1XV10-F1
#
_cell.length_a   1.000
_cell.length_b   1.000
_cell.length_c   1.000
_cell.angle_alpha   90.00
_cell.angle_beta   90.00
_cell.angle_gamma   90.00
#
_symmetry.space_group_name_H-M   'P 1'
#
loop_
_entity.id
_entity.type
_entity.pdbx_description
1 polymer ?
#
loop_
_entity_poly.entity_id
_entity_poly.type
_entity_poly.pdbx_seq_one_letter_code
_entity_poly.pdbx_strand_id
1 'polypeptide(L)'
;QVAVYVDGVLMNLGSEAAVDLSTIPVENVERIEVYRGYIPSRFGGASMGGVINIVTKKPEKSGGTLSLGAGSWGRVRGGLAWNAPLGDGSLFLGVNHDRTDGDFKYPNDNNT
;
A
#
# COMPACT_ATOMS: atom_id res chain seq x y z
N GLN A 1 4.65 18.20 -3.65
CA GLN A 1 4.69 17.04 -2.73
C GLN A 1 3.27 16.54 -2.54
N VAL A 2 3.06 15.22 -2.45
CA VAL A 2 1.77 14.58 -2.16
C VAL A 2 1.86 13.98 -0.77
N ALA A 3 0.86 14.20 0.09
CA ALA A 3 0.81 13.59 1.42
C ALA A 3 0.07 12.24 1.36
N VAL A 4 0.67 11.21 1.93
CA VAL A 4 0.05 9.88 2.04
C VAL A 4 -0.40 9.65 3.48
N TYR A 5 -1.65 9.25 3.65
CA TYR A 5 -2.24 8.88 4.92
C TYR A 5 -2.66 7.41 4.91
N VAL A 6 -2.63 6.77 6.07
CA VAL A 6 -3.22 5.46 6.33
C VAL A 6 -4.25 5.63 7.43
N ASP A 7 -5.53 5.40 7.12
CA ASP A 7 -6.65 5.61 8.04
C ASP A 7 -6.65 7.00 8.71
N GLY A 8 -6.18 8.01 7.98
CA GLY A 8 -6.07 9.38 8.49
C GLY A 8 -4.80 9.70 9.28
N VAL A 9 -3.89 8.74 9.48
CA VAL A 9 -2.56 8.95 10.06
C VAL A 9 -1.56 9.27 8.96
N LEU A 10 -0.82 10.38 9.09
CA LEU A 10 0.17 10.81 8.10
C LEU A 10 1.38 9.85 8.09
N MET A 11 1.70 9.30 6.91
CA MET A 11 2.81 8.36 6.73
C MET A 11 4.12 9.02 6.28
N ASN A 12 4.10 10.29 5.85
CA ASN A 12 5.32 11.07 5.58
C ASN A 12 6.02 11.39 6.92
N LEU A 13 6.80 10.45 7.45
CA LEU A 13 7.68 10.69 8.59
C LEU A 13 8.98 11.35 8.10
N GLY A 14 8.92 12.66 7.83
CA GLY A 14 10.08 13.47 7.46
C GLY A 14 9.87 14.30 6.20
N SER A 15 10.58 15.44 6.12
CA SER A 15 10.45 16.44 5.05
C SER A 15 10.74 15.90 3.64
N GLU A 16 11.44 14.77 3.51
CA GLU A 16 11.97 14.27 2.23
C GLU A 16 11.87 12.74 2.04
N ALA A 17 11.36 11.97 3.01
CA ALA A 17 11.26 10.53 2.86
C ALA A 17 10.00 10.18 2.05
N ALA A 18 10.18 9.68 0.83
CA ALA A 18 9.12 9.00 0.10
C ALA A 18 8.50 7.92 1.00
N VAL A 19 7.17 7.83 1.06
CA VAL A 19 6.52 6.75 1.82
C VAL A 19 6.90 5.44 1.19
N ASP A 20 7.47 4.55 1.99
CA ASP A 20 7.67 3.17 1.59
C ASP A 20 6.33 2.43 1.60
N LEU A 21 5.62 2.52 0.48
CA LEU A 21 4.34 1.84 0.27
C LEU A 21 4.47 0.32 0.25
N SER A 22 5.68 -0.24 0.14
CA SER A 22 5.90 -1.70 0.21
C SER A 22 5.60 -2.27 1.59
N THR A 23 5.58 -1.42 2.61
CA THR A 23 5.20 -1.80 3.99
C THR A 23 3.70 -2.01 4.17
N ILE A 24 2.87 -1.59 3.20
CA ILE A 24 1.40 -1.75 3.25
C ILE A 24 1.01 -2.83 2.23
N PRO A 25 0.67 -4.04 2.67
CA PRO A 25 0.21 -5.09 1.77
C PRO A 25 -1.08 -4.65 1.08
N VAL A 26 -1.12 -4.71 -0.25
CA VAL A 26 -2.28 -4.33 -1.06
C VAL A 26 -3.51 -5.16 -0.69
N GLU A 27 -3.29 -6.39 -0.22
CA GLU A 27 -4.33 -7.30 0.24
C GLU A 27 -5.09 -6.76 1.47
N ASN A 28 -4.48 -5.87 2.26
CA ASN A 28 -5.11 -5.25 3.43
C ASN A 28 -5.77 -3.89 3.10
N VAL A 29 -5.61 -3.40 1.88
CA VAL A 29 -6.24 -2.15 1.44
C VAL A 29 -7.69 -2.42 1.08
N GLU A 30 -8.61 -1.67 1.68
CA GLU A 30 -10.03 -1.69 1.32
C GLU A 30 -10.27 -0.78 0.12
N ARG A 31 -9.75 0.45 0.19
CA ARG A 31 -9.79 1.42 -0.90
C ARG A 31 -8.69 2.46 -0.78
N ILE A 32 -8.43 3.15 -1.88
CA ILE A 32 -7.51 4.29 -1.93
C ILE A 32 -8.33 5.52 -2.33
N GLU A 33 -8.35 6.53 -1.46
CA GLU A 33 -9.01 7.81 -1.70
C GLU A 33 -7.98 8.81 -2.22
N VAL A 34 -8.20 9.35 -3.41
CA VAL A 34 -7.28 10.33 -4.04
C VAL A 34 -7.97 11.68 -4.15
N TYR A 35 -7.41 12.68 -3.48
CA TYR A 35 -7.91 14.04 -3.47
C TYR A 35 -6.96 14.97 -4.22
N ARG A 36 -7.44 15.48 -5.35
CA ARG A 36 -6.73 16.44 -6.20
C ARG A 36 -7.35 17.82 -5.99
N GLY A 37 -6.65 18.73 -5.32
CA GLY A 37 -7.08 20.12 -5.11
C GLY A 37 -7.99 20.35 -3.89
N TYR A 38 -9.13 19.66 -3.78
CA TYR A 38 -10.00 19.77 -2.60
C TYR A 38 -9.60 18.76 -1.52
N ILE A 39 -9.03 19.27 -0.43
CA ILE A 39 -8.57 18.45 0.69
C ILE A 39 -9.60 18.50 1.82
N PRO A 40 -10.21 17.37 2.23
CA PRO A 40 -11.09 17.31 3.38
C PRO A 40 -10.40 17.85 4.65
N SER A 41 -11.14 18.59 5.49
CA SER A 41 -10.61 19.23 6.70
C SER A 41 -9.95 18.26 7.69
N ARG A 42 -10.34 16.98 7.68
CA ARG A 42 -9.71 15.90 8.47
C ARG A 42 -8.23 15.64 8.14
N PHE A 43 -7.75 16.09 6.98
CA PHE A 43 -6.35 15.97 6.55
C PHE A 43 -5.59 17.29 6.71
N GLY A 44 -5.86 18.04 7.79
CA GLY A 44 -5.21 19.32 8.07
C GLY A 44 -3.69 19.25 7.96
N GLY A 45 -3.07 20.25 7.31
CA GLY A 45 -1.62 20.30 7.07
C GLY A 45 -1.15 19.52 5.84
N ALA A 46 -2.05 18.92 5.05
CA ALA A 46 -1.70 18.27 3.80
C ALA A 46 -1.13 19.24 2.75
N SER A 47 -0.16 18.74 2.00
CA SER A 47 0.62 19.52 1.04
C SER A 47 -0.16 19.93 -0.20
N MET A 48 0.25 21.04 -0.83
CA MET A 48 -0.39 21.62 -2.02
C MET A 48 -0.56 20.65 -3.21
N GLY A 49 0.19 19.54 -3.26
CA GLY A 49 0.10 18.55 -4.34
C GLY A 49 -1.03 17.53 -4.19
N GLY A 50 -1.79 17.55 -3.09
CA GLY A 50 -2.94 16.68 -2.86
C GLY A 50 -2.70 15.58 -1.82
N VAL A 51 -3.73 14.74 -1.64
CA VAL A 51 -3.77 13.71 -0.59
C VAL A 51 -4.11 12.36 -1.19
N ILE A 52 -3.36 11.34 -0.79
CA ILE A 52 -3.72 9.94 -0.97
C ILE A 52 -4.01 9.37 0.42
N ASN A 53 -5.22 8.89 0.65
CA ASN A 53 -5.59 8.22 1.89
C ASN A 53 -5.87 6.74 1.61
N ILE A 54 -5.02 5.87 2.15
CA ILE A 54 -5.19 4.43 2.11
C ILE A 54 -6.09 4.05 3.26
N VAL A 55 -7.23 3.42 2.96
CA VAL A 55 -8.18 2.93 3.96
C VAL A 55 -7.97 1.43 4.12
N THR A 56 -7.66 0.99 5.34
CA THR A 56 -7.44 -0.44 5.62
C THR A 56 -8.76 -1.16 5.91
N LYS A 57 -8.79 -2.47 5.64
CA LYS A 57 -9.96 -3.30 5.90
C LYS A 57 -10.28 -3.36 7.39
N LYS A 58 -11.57 -3.24 7.74
CA LYS A 58 -12.09 -3.45 9.10
C LYS A 58 -12.76 -4.81 9.24
N PRO A 59 -12.07 -5.83 9.75
CA PRO A 59 -12.63 -7.17 9.87
C PRO A 59 -13.67 -7.27 10.98
N GLU A 60 -14.88 -7.72 10.63
CA GLU A 60 -15.92 -8.07 11.61
C GLU A 60 -15.65 -9.41 12.31
N LYS A 61 -14.86 -10.28 11.67
CA LYS A 61 -14.45 -11.59 12.19
C LYS A 61 -12.96 -11.81 11.92
N SER A 62 -12.31 -12.59 12.77
CA SER A 62 -10.94 -13.03 12.51
C SER A 62 -10.88 -13.88 11.25
N GLY A 63 -9.96 -13.55 10.35
CA GLY A 63 -9.81 -14.25 9.07
C GLY A 63 -8.40 -14.12 8.52
N GLY A 64 -7.99 -15.11 7.75
CA GLY A 64 -6.67 -15.14 7.12
C GLY A 64 -6.76 -15.24 5.61
N THR A 65 -5.76 -14.71 4.93
CA THR A 65 -5.60 -14.81 3.48
C THR A 65 -4.24 -15.41 3.17
N LEU A 66 -4.21 -16.41 2.27
CA LEU A 66 -3.00 -16.94 1.67
C LEU A 66 -2.97 -16.50 0.20
N SER A 67 -1.85 -15.94 -0.23
CA SER A 67 -1.61 -15.57 -1.62
C SER A 67 -0.38 -16.30 -2.14
N LEU A 68 -0.47 -16.80 -3.37
CA LEU A 68 0.61 -17.41 -4.12
C LEU A 68 0.54 -16.90 -5.55
N GLY A 69 1.68 -16.66 -6.17
CA GLY A 69 1.71 -16.22 -7.56
C GLY A 69 3.02 -16.52 -8.24
N ALA A 70 2.94 -16.77 -9.55
CA ALA A 70 4.08 -16.83 -10.44
C ALA A 70 3.90 -15.78 -11.54
N GLY A 71 5.00 -15.27 -12.07
CA GLY A 71 5.03 -14.26 -13.12
C GLY A 71 6.22 -14.44 -14.05
N SER A 72 6.33 -13.57 -15.04
CA SER A 72 7.46 -13.51 -15.97
C SER A 72 8.79 -13.29 -15.24
N TRP A 73 9.92 -13.61 -15.90
CA TRP A 73 11.27 -13.42 -15.34
C TRP A 73 11.50 -14.19 -14.03
N GLY A 74 11.02 -15.44 -14.01
CA GLY A 74 11.12 -16.33 -12.85
C GLY A 74 10.43 -15.78 -11.59
N ARG A 75 9.52 -14.81 -11.72
CA ARG A 75 8.93 -14.16 -10.55
C ARG A 75 8.05 -15.12 -9.77
N VAL A 76 8.31 -15.28 -8.48
CA VAL A 76 7.50 -16.06 -7.55
C VAL A 76 7.21 -15.19 -6.33
N ARG A 77 5.94 -15.14 -5.95
CA ARG A 77 5.46 -14.41 -4.78
C ARG A 77 4.60 -15.31 -3.90
N GLY A 78 4.72 -15.09 -2.59
CA GLY A 78 3.90 -15.73 -1.58
C GLY A 78 3.60 -14.76 -0.44
N GLY A 79 2.42 -14.86 0.12
CA GLY A 79 2.00 -13.98 1.21
C GLY A 79 0.99 -14.66 2.13
N LEU A 80 1.11 -14.37 3.42
CA LEU A 80 0.18 -14.77 4.46
C LEU A 80 -0.25 -13.52 5.20
N ALA A 81 -1.56 -13.35 5.38
CA ALA A 81 -2.13 -12.25 6.11
C ALA A 81 -3.19 -12.75 7.08
N TRP A 82 -3.31 -12.10 8.22
CA TRP A 82 -4.33 -12.36 9.22
C TRP A 82 -4.87 -11.03 9.76
N ASN A 83 -6.19 -10.94 9.85
CA ASN A 83 -6.91 -9.75 10.27
C ASN A 83 -7.93 -10.13 11.34
N ALA A 84 -8.01 -9.36 12.43
CA ALA A 84 -8.96 -9.61 13.52
C ALA A 84 -9.48 -8.30 14.13
N PRO A 85 -10.74 -8.26 14.60
CA PRO A 85 -11.22 -7.15 15.41
C PRO A 85 -10.47 -7.12 16.75
N LEU A 86 -10.10 -5.93 17.22
CA LEU A 86 -9.44 -5.72 18.51
C LEU A 86 -10.02 -4.49 19.20
N GLY A 87 -10.95 -4.69 20.13
CA GLY A 87 -11.72 -3.60 20.74
C GLY A 87 -12.51 -2.82 19.69
N ASP A 88 -12.33 -1.49 19.68
CA ASP A 88 -12.93 -0.60 18.67
C ASP A 88 -12.10 -0.49 17.38
N GLY A 89 -10.97 -1.19 17.31
CA GLY A 89 -10.03 -1.17 16.18
C GLY A 89 -9.87 -2.52 15.50
N SER A 90 -8.87 -2.60 14.63
CA SER A 90 -8.49 -3.83 13.94
C SER A 90 -7.00 -4.12 14.15
N LEU A 91 -6.68 -5.41 14.24
CA LEU A 91 -5.33 -5.92 14.19
C LEU A 91 -5.09 -6.54 12.82
N PHE A 92 -3.94 -6.21 12.22
CA PHE A 92 -3.45 -6.83 11.00
C PHE A 92 -2.03 -7.36 11.21
N LEU A 93 -1.79 -8.58 10.74
CA LEU A 93 -0.47 -9.21 10.70
C LEU A 93 -0.27 -9.77 9.29
N GLY A 94 0.90 -9.54 8.70
CA GLY A 94 1.20 -10.00 7.35
C GLY A 94 2.68 -10.31 7.15
N VAL A 95 2.96 -11.35 6.37
CA VAL A 95 4.29 -11.73 5.91
C VAL A 95 4.22 -11.96 4.41
N ASN A 96 5.11 -11.30 3.67
CA ASN A 96 5.19 -11.42 2.22
C ASN A 96 6.62 -11.75 1.79
N HIS A 97 6.75 -12.57 0.75
CA HIS A 97 8.00 -12.88 0.09
C HIS A 97 7.83 -12.76 -1.43
N ASP A 98 8.73 -12.02 -2.07
CA ASP A 98 8.71 -11.81 -3.51
C ASP A 98 10.13 -11.93 -4.06
N ARG A 99 10.29 -12.80 -5.06
CA ARG A 99 11.56 -13.07 -5.74
C ARG A 99 11.36 -13.00 -7.25
N THR A 100 12.32 -12.45 -7.97
CA THR A 100 12.41 -12.48 -9.43
C THR A 100 13.86 -12.65 -9.86
N ASP A 101 14.07 -13.28 -11.02
CA ASP A 101 15.41 -13.49 -11.58
C ASP A 101 15.94 -12.22 -12.28
N GLY A 102 15.09 -11.19 -12.45
CA GLY A 102 15.51 -9.85 -12.83
C GLY A 102 15.97 -9.69 -14.29
N ASP A 103 15.73 -10.68 -15.15
CA ASP A 103 16.12 -10.71 -16.57
C ASP A 103 15.15 -9.93 -17.47
N PHE A 104 14.78 -8.72 -17.03
CA PHE A 104 13.83 -7.86 -17.73
C PHE A 104 14.32 -7.55 -19.15
N LYS A 105 13.56 -7.99 -20.17
CA LYS A 105 13.82 -7.60 -21.56
C LYS A 105 13.32 -6.17 -21.75
N TYR A 106 14.25 -5.23 -21.87
CA TYR A 106 13.96 -3.88 -22.34
C TYR A 106 13.97 -3.88 -23.87
N PRO A 107 12.85 -3.59 -24.56
CA PRO A 107 12.93 -3.19 -25.95
C PRO A 107 13.66 -1.83 -25.97
N ASN A 108 14.86 -1.81 -26.57
CA ASN A 108 15.55 -0.56 -26.89
C ASN A 108 15.03 -0.10 -28.25
N ASP A 109 14.03 0.78 -28.26
CA ASP A 109 13.67 1.57 -29.43
C ASP A 109 14.67 2.74 -29.52
N ASN A 110 15.83 2.44 -30.10
CA ASN A 110 16.92 3.38 -30.37
C ASN A 110 16.53 4.42 -31.44
N ASN A 111 15.47 5.20 -31.19
CA ASN A 111 14.94 6.30 -31.98
C ASN A 111 14.57 5.96 -33.44
N THR A 112 13.66 5.00 -33.63
CA THR A 112 12.85 4.83 -34.85
C THR A 112 11.38 4.67 -34.52
#